data_AF-A0A7C5H7Q9-F1
#
_entry.id   AF-A0A7C5H7Q9-F1
#
_cell.length_a   1.000
_cell.length_b   1.000
_cell.length_c   1.000
_cell.angle_alpha   90.00
_cell.angle_beta   90.00
_cell.angle_gamma   90.00
#
_symmetry.space_group_name_H-M   'P 1'
#
loop_
_entity.id
_entity.type
_entity.pdbx_description
1 polymer ?
#
loop_
_entity_poly.entity_id
_entity_poly.type
_entity_poly.pdbx_seq_one_letter_code
_entity_poly.pdbx_strand_id
1 'polypeptide(L)'
;MYILFEGIDGCGKTTQIELLKEQFKDIVVTKEPGGTPFGVKARELLLHTKITSSRAELLLFLADRAEHYSEVIAPNSDKLIVSDRGFLSGVAYALEAGFDLDFLIELNRFALMECLPQKIVLFSIDRETLK
;
A
#
# COMPACT_ATOMS: atom_id res chain seq x y z
N MET A 1 14.64 6.20 -0.18
CA MET A 1 14.18 5.25 0.86
C MET A 1 12.67 5.20 0.86
N TYR A 2 12.10 4.03 0.61
CA TYR A 2 10.67 3.72 0.55
C TYR A 2 10.22 3.00 1.83
N ILE A 3 9.23 3.59 2.52
CA ILE A 3 8.67 3.10 3.78
C ILE A 3 7.17 2.88 3.64
N LEU A 4 6.67 1.77 4.19
CA LEU A 4 5.24 1.56 4.40
C LEU A 4 4.82 1.91 5.81
N PHE A 5 3.71 2.64 5.94
CA PHE A 5 2.98 2.79 7.19
C PHE A 5 1.75 1.88 7.12
N GLU A 6 1.73 0.84 7.94
CA GLU A 6 0.72 -0.23 7.92
C GLU A 6 -0.06 -0.29 9.23
N GLY A 7 -1.27 -0.83 9.20
CA GLY A 7 -2.15 -0.94 10.38
C GLY A 7 -3.63 -0.79 10.00
N ILE A 8 -4.53 -1.07 10.95
CA ILE A 8 -5.97 -0.93 10.72
C ILE A 8 -6.41 0.53 10.57
N ASP A 9 -7.61 0.77 10.06
CA ASP A 9 -8.16 2.13 10.03
C ASP A 9 -8.37 2.65 11.46
N GLY A 10 -8.19 3.95 11.68
CA GLY A 10 -8.30 4.57 13.00
C GLY A 10 -7.06 4.46 13.91
N CYS A 11 -6.02 3.69 13.53
CA CYS A 11 -4.81 3.54 14.37
C CYS A 11 -3.81 4.71 14.31
N GLY A 12 -4.17 5.84 13.68
CA GLY A 12 -3.37 7.06 13.67
C GLY A 12 -2.33 7.21 12.54
N LYS A 13 -2.31 6.33 11.53
CA LYS A 13 -1.34 6.40 10.41
C LYS A 13 -1.30 7.79 9.76
N THR A 14 -2.46 8.31 9.35
CA THR A 14 -2.56 9.61 8.66
C THR A 14 -1.99 10.74 9.51
N THR A 15 -2.27 10.77 10.81
CA THR A 15 -1.70 11.76 11.73
C THR A 15 -0.17 11.70 11.74
N GLN A 16 0.40 10.50 11.80
CA GLN A 16 1.85 10.31 11.87
C GLN A 16 2.53 10.66 10.54
N ILE A 17 1.87 10.41 9.42
CA ILE A 17 2.34 10.81 8.09
C ILE A 17 2.39 12.34 7.96
N GLU A 18 1.33 13.05 8.38
CA GLU A 18 1.31 14.53 8.32
C GLU A 18 2.37 15.15 9.23
N LEU A 19 2.55 14.64 10.46
CA LEU A 19 3.62 15.11 11.35
C LEU A 19 5.01 14.87 10.75
N LEU A 20 5.22 13.71 10.12
CA LEU A 20 6.49 13.39 9.46
C LEU A 20 6.74 14.32 8.28
N LYS A 21 5.69 14.66 7.52
CA LYS A 21 5.77 15.57 6.38
C LYS A 21 6.28 16.96 6.76
N GLU A 22 5.95 17.45 7.96
CA GLU A 22 6.47 18.73 8.48
C GLU A 22 7.97 18.70 8.78
N GLN A 23 8.55 17.53 9.06
CA GLN A 23 9.96 17.37 9.42
C GLN A 23 10.90 17.20 8.21
N PHE A 24 10.37 16.84 7.03
CA PHE A 24 11.15 16.55 5.84
C PHE A 24 10.65 17.36 4.64
N LYS A 25 11.50 18.23 4.07
CA LYS A 25 11.10 19.13 2.97
C LYS A 25 10.78 18.41 1.65
N ASP A 26 11.50 17.34 1.34
CA ASP A 26 11.42 16.63 0.04
C ASP A 26 10.80 15.22 0.16
N ILE A 27 9.97 15.01 1.19
CA ILE A 27 9.25 13.75 1.39
C ILE A 27 8.14 13.58 0.36
N VAL A 28 8.07 12.39 -0.23
CA VAL A 28 6.96 11.96 -1.08
C VAL A 28 6.00 11.15 -0.25
N VAL A 29 4.82 11.71 0.01
CA VAL A 29 3.73 11.00 0.68
C VAL A 29 2.78 10.45 -0.36
N THR A 30 2.43 9.18 -0.24
CA THR A 30 1.51 8.49 -1.16
C THR A 30 0.69 7.43 -0.41
N LYS A 31 -0.12 6.65 -1.14
CA LYS A 31 -0.96 5.59 -0.57
C LYS A 31 -1.26 4.51 -1.59
N GLU A 32 -1.52 3.31 -1.11
CA GLU A 32 -2.05 2.21 -1.91
C GLU A 32 -3.33 1.63 -1.27
N PRO A 33 -4.36 1.29 -2.06
CA PRO A 33 -4.57 1.71 -3.44
C PRO A 33 -4.91 3.20 -3.55
N GLY A 34 -4.66 3.82 -4.70
CA GLY A 34 -5.11 5.20 -4.95
C GLY A 34 -4.04 6.28 -4.95
N GLY A 35 -2.77 5.94 -5.13
CA GLY A 35 -1.66 6.89 -5.21
C GLY A 35 -1.51 7.58 -6.57
N THR A 36 -2.23 7.13 -7.60
CA THR A 36 -2.18 7.63 -8.99
C THR A 36 -3.57 7.90 -9.55
N PRO A 37 -3.75 8.64 -10.67
CA PRO A 37 -5.05 8.81 -11.31
C PRO A 37 -5.73 7.49 -11.70
N PHE A 38 -4.97 6.51 -12.17
CA PHE A 38 -5.46 5.15 -12.39
C PHE A 38 -5.82 4.48 -11.06
N GLY A 39 -4.94 4.58 -10.07
CA GLY A 39 -5.14 3.98 -8.75
C GLY A 39 -6.38 4.50 -8.04
N VAL A 40 -6.75 5.77 -8.24
CA VAL A 40 -8.00 6.34 -7.69
C VAL A 40 -9.22 5.59 -8.26
N LYS A 41 -9.22 5.28 -9.55
CA LYS A 41 -10.29 4.49 -10.19
C LYS A 41 -10.25 3.03 -9.75
N ALA A 42 -9.05 2.44 -9.65
CA ALA A 42 -8.89 1.08 -9.13
C ALA A 42 -9.41 0.97 -7.69
N ARG A 43 -9.10 1.95 -6.83
CA ARG A 43 -9.62 2.05 -5.47
C ARG A 43 -11.14 2.15 -5.44
N GLU A 44 -11.74 2.95 -6.32
CA GLU A 44 -13.20 3.07 -6.42
C GLU A 44 -13.84 1.71 -6.73
N LEU A 45 -13.28 0.97 -7.69
CA LEU A 45 -13.74 -0.39 -8.01
C LEU A 45 -13.59 -1.34 -6.82
N LEU A 46 -12.43 -1.34 -6.15
CA LEU A 46 -12.19 -2.18 -4.97
C LEU A 46 -13.15 -1.88 -3.80
N LEU A 47 -13.51 -0.62 -3.58
CA LEU A 47 -14.36 -0.22 -2.46
C LEU A 47 -15.86 -0.30 -2.74
N HIS A 48 -16.27 -0.10 -3.99
CA HIS A 48 -17.69 0.10 -4.32
C HIS A 48 -18.25 -0.93 -5.30
N THR A 49 -17.43 -1.81 -5.85
CA THR A 49 -17.88 -2.88 -6.73
C THR A 49 -17.77 -4.23 -6.05
N LYS A 50 -18.80 -5.06 -6.17
CA LYS A 50 -18.75 -6.46 -5.72
C LYS A 50 -17.90 -7.28 -6.68
N ILE A 51 -16.63 -7.48 -6.35
CA ILE A 51 -15.75 -8.40 -7.06
C ILE A 51 -15.96 -9.81 -6.48
N THR A 52 -16.48 -10.73 -7.29
CA THR A 52 -16.77 -12.11 -6.82
C THR A 52 -15.54 -13.02 -6.87
N SER A 53 -14.57 -12.70 -7.72
CA SER A 53 -13.35 -13.48 -7.90
C SER A 53 -12.22 -12.87 -7.07
N SER A 54 -11.76 -13.58 -6.05
CA SER A 54 -10.59 -13.19 -5.24
C SER A 54 -9.33 -12.99 -6.11
N ARG A 55 -9.20 -13.75 -7.21
CA ARG A 55 -8.12 -13.54 -8.20
C ARG A 55 -8.24 -12.21 -8.91
N ALA A 56 -9.46 -11.79 -9.27
CA ALA A 56 -9.66 -10.52 -9.96
C ALA A 56 -9.37 -9.34 -9.02
N GLU A 57 -9.77 -9.45 -7.75
CA GLU A 57 -9.46 -8.46 -6.73
C GLU A 57 -7.95 -8.34 -6.48
N LEU A 58 -7.25 -9.47 -6.31
CA LEU A 58 -5.79 -9.52 -6.19
C LEU A 58 -5.10 -8.87 -7.40
N LEU A 59 -5.52 -9.22 -8.62
CA LEU A 59 -4.95 -8.65 -9.84
C LEU A 59 -5.21 -7.14 -9.96
N LEU A 60 -6.35 -6.65 -9.47
CA LEU A 60 -6.65 -5.21 -9.46
C LEU A 60 -5.76 -4.45 -8.46
N PHE A 61 -5.52 -5.01 -7.27
CA PHE A 61 -4.52 -4.47 -6.34
C PHE A 61 -3.11 -4.45 -6.95
N LEU A 62 -2.72 -5.52 -7.66
CA LEU A 62 -1.41 -5.58 -8.32
C LEU A 62 -1.30 -4.61 -9.49
N ALA A 63 -2.38 -4.36 -10.22
CA ALA A 63 -2.42 -3.36 -11.29
C ALA A 63 -2.23 -1.94 -10.73
N ASP A 64 -2.93 -1.58 -9.65
CA ASP A 64 -2.73 -0.30 -8.95
C ASP A 64 -1.28 -0.17 -8.47
N ARG A 65 -0.72 -1.22 -7.87
CA ARG A 65 0.67 -1.25 -7.40
C ARG A 65 1.70 -1.07 -8.51
N ALA A 66 1.53 -1.75 -9.64
CA ALA A 66 2.45 -1.64 -10.77
C ALA A 66 2.44 -0.22 -11.39
N GLU A 67 1.26 0.39 -11.47
CA GLU A 67 1.12 1.78 -11.91
C GLU A 67 1.76 2.74 -10.89
N HIS A 68 1.46 2.54 -9.61
CA HIS A 68 2.01 3.34 -8.52
C HIS A 68 3.54 3.28 -8.45
N TYR A 69 4.11 2.11 -8.67
CA TYR A 69 5.56 1.96 -8.82
C TYR A 69 6.09 2.85 -9.95
N SER A 70 5.47 2.77 -11.13
CA SER A 70 5.93 3.46 -12.34
C SER A 70 5.81 4.98 -12.24
N GLU A 71 4.70 5.49 -11.69
CA GLU A 71 4.42 6.92 -11.62
C GLU A 71 4.98 7.61 -10.35
N VAL A 72 5.11 6.87 -9.24
CA VAL A 72 5.44 7.47 -7.94
C VAL A 72 6.75 6.92 -7.38
N ILE A 73 6.91 5.60 -7.27
CA ILE A 73 8.06 5.02 -6.56
C ILE A 73 9.36 5.18 -7.37
N ALA A 74 9.38 4.71 -8.61
CA ALA A 74 10.58 4.72 -9.45
C ALA A 74 11.12 6.15 -9.72
N PRO A 75 10.29 7.16 -10.04
CA PRO A 75 10.76 8.53 -10.29
C PRO A 75 11.29 9.24 -9.05
N ASN A 76 11.02 8.73 -7.84
CA ASN A 76 11.41 9.34 -6.56
C ASN A 76 12.33 8.44 -5.74
N SER A 77 13.03 7.50 -6.38
CA SER A 77 13.88 6.48 -5.72
C SER A 77 15.00 7.07 -4.82
N ASP A 78 15.43 8.30 -5.12
CA ASP A 78 16.41 9.08 -4.37
C ASP A 78 15.84 9.82 -3.14
N LYS A 79 14.50 9.92 -3.02
CA LYS A 79 13.81 10.63 -1.95
C LYS A 79 13.35 9.71 -0.82
N LEU A 80 12.93 10.32 0.28
CA LEU A 80 12.13 9.64 1.29
C LEU A 80 10.69 9.50 0.78
N ILE A 81 10.23 8.27 0.56
CA ILE A 81 8.87 7.95 0.15
C ILE A 81 8.16 7.26 1.33
N VAL A 82 7.00 7.77 1.72
CA VAL A 82 6.14 7.16 2.75
C VAL A 82 4.79 6.86 2.14
N SER A 83 4.44 5.59 2.10
CA SER A 83 3.13 5.13 1.61
C SER A 83 2.23 4.73 2.78
N ASP A 84 1.03 5.30 2.84
CA ASP A 84 -0.07 4.78 3.66
C ASP A 84 -0.55 3.48 3.02
N ARG A 85 -0.17 2.37 3.67
CA ARG A 85 -0.25 1.00 3.16
C ARG A 85 0.63 0.73 1.93
N GLY A 86 0.80 -0.56 1.63
CA GLY A 86 1.45 -1.04 0.41
C GLY A 86 1.19 -2.52 0.21
N PHE A 87 2.20 -3.23 -0.31
CA PHE A 87 2.07 -4.66 -0.61
C PHE A 87 1.69 -5.52 0.60
N LEU A 88 2.07 -5.14 1.82
CA LEU A 88 1.78 -5.93 3.02
C LEU A 88 0.28 -6.01 3.29
N SER A 89 -0.46 -4.89 3.17
CA SER A 89 -1.92 -4.89 3.21
C SER A 89 -2.51 -5.86 2.16
N GLY A 90 -2.03 -5.80 0.91
CA GLY A 90 -2.50 -6.68 -0.16
C GLY A 90 -2.24 -8.17 0.10
N VAL A 91 -1.07 -8.51 0.64
CA VAL A 91 -0.72 -9.88 1.03
C VAL A 91 -1.64 -10.37 2.15
N ALA A 92 -1.89 -9.56 3.18
CA ALA A 92 -2.76 -9.94 4.30
C ALA A 92 -4.17 -10.32 3.83
N TYR A 93 -4.81 -9.48 3.00
CA TYR A 93 -6.13 -9.78 2.45
C TYR A 93 -6.13 -11.03 1.55
N ALA A 94 -5.08 -11.22 0.74
CA ALA A 94 -5.00 -12.36 -0.15
C ALA A 94 -4.73 -13.68 0.59
N LEU A 95 -4.00 -13.66 1.71
CA LEU A 95 -3.85 -14.84 2.58
C LEU A 95 -5.20 -15.28 3.17
N GLU A 96 -6.03 -14.35 3.62
CA GLU A 96 -7.39 -14.65 4.10
C GLU A 96 -8.27 -15.27 2.99
N ALA A 97 -8.02 -14.89 1.74
CA ALA A 97 -8.67 -15.47 0.56
C ALA A 97 -8.11 -16.84 0.12
N GLY A 98 -7.11 -17.38 0.82
CA GLY A 98 -6.55 -18.73 0.62
C GLY A 98 -5.44 -18.83 -0.42
N PHE A 99 -4.80 -17.72 -0.80
CA PHE A 99 -3.62 -17.75 -1.68
C PHE A 99 -2.35 -18.15 -0.91
N ASP A 100 -1.41 -18.78 -1.61
CA ASP A 100 -0.12 -19.17 -1.06
C ASP A 100 0.80 -17.95 -0.84
N LEU A 101 1.53 -17.93 0.27
CA LEU A 101 2.37 -16.79 0.64
C LEU A 101 3.51 -16.56 -0.36
N ASP A 102 4.24 -17.60 -0.74
CA ASP A 102 5.38 -17.47 -1.63
C ASP A 102 4.91 -16.96 -3.00
N PHE A 103 3.79 -17.49 -3.50
CA PHE A 103 3.15 -16.99 -4.71
C PHE A 103 2.79 -15.49 -4.62
N LEU A 104 2.24 -15.03 -3.49
CA LEU A 104 1.90 -13.62 -3.30
C LEU A 104 3.15 -12.73 -3.26
N ILE A 105 4.24 -13.20 -2.66
CA ILE A 105 5.51 -12.48 -2.63
C ILE A 105 6.06 -12.30 -4.04
N GLU A 106 6.03 -13.35 -4.86
CA GLU A 106 6.49 -13.30 -6.27
C GLU A 106 5.66 -12.32 -7.11
N LEU A 107 4.34 -12.31 -6.95
CA LEU A 107 3.48 -11.34 -7.64
C LEU A 107 3.80 -9.90 -7.25
N ASN A 108 4.11 -9.65 -5.98
CA ASN A 108 4.45 -8.32 -5.51
C ASN A 108 5.84 -7.87 -5.94
N ARG A 109 6.82 -8.80 -5.98
CA ARG A 109 8.13 -8.54 -6.58
C ARG A 109 8.01 -8.14 -8.04
N PHE A 110 7.18 -8.85 -8.80
CA PHE A 110 6.87 -8.51 -10.18
C PHE A 110 6.25 -7.11 -10.29
N ALA A 111 5.21 -6.81 -9.51
CA ALA A 111 4.53 -5.51 -9.55
C ALA A 111 5.44 -4.33 -9.14
N LEU A 112 6.39 -4.57 -8.24
CA LEU A 112 7.31 -3.54 -7.73
C LEU A 112 8.68 -3.53 -8.42
N MET A 113 8.89 -4.32 -9.47
CA MET A 113 10.20 -4.46 -10.14
C MET A 113 11.35 -4.74 -9.13
N GLU A 114 11.12 -5.67 -8.21
CA GLU A 114 12.02 -6.01 -7.08
C GLU A 114 12.29 -4.88 -6.06
N CYS A 115 11.64 -3.72 -6.22
CA CYS A 115 11.78 -2.56 -5.33
C CYS A 115 10.87 -2.69 -4.10
N LEU A 116 11.19 -3.63 -3.21
CA LEU A 116 10.49 -3.74 -1.94
C LEU A 116 10.84 -2.57 -0.99
N PRO A 117 9.90 -2.13 -0.14
CA PRO A 117 10.15 -1.09 0.85
C PRO A 117 11.25 -1.51 1.83
N GLN A 118 12.15 -0.59 2.15
CA GLN A 118 13.27 -0.86 3.07
C GLN A 118 12.83 -0.87 4.53
N LYS A 119 11.64 -0.34 4.84
CA LYS A 119 11.09 -0.33 6.19
C LYS A 119 9.57 -0.41 6.17
N ILE A 120 9.03 -1.14 7.14
CA ILE A 120 7.60 -1.20 7.42
C ILE A 120 7.41 -0.74 8.86
N VAL A 121 6.54 0.24 9.07
CA VAL A 121 6.12 0.73 10.39
C VAL A 121 4.69 0.26 10.60
N LEU A 122 4.52 -0.73 11.47
CA LEU A 122 3.21 -1.27 11.81
C LEU A 122 2.64 -0.54 13.03
N PHE A 123 1.51 0.13 12.83
CA PHE A 123 0.73 0.77 13.89
C PHE A 123 -0.24 -0.25 14.47
N SER A 124 -0.04 -0.59 15.74
CA SER A 124 -0.92 -1.47 16.50
C SER A 124 -1.72 -0.66 17.50
N ILE A 125 -3.00 -0.98 17.64
CA ILE A 125 -3.92 -0.37 18.60
C ILE A 125 -4.82 -1.47 19.15
N ASP A 126 -5.12 -1.43 20.45
CA ASP A 126 -6.10 -2.32 21.04
C ASP A 126 -7.54 -1.89 20.70
N ARG A 127 -8.49 -2.80 20.88
CA ARG A 127 -9.90 -2.54 20.59
C ARG A 127 -10.51 -1.47 21.50
N GLU A 128 -9.99 -1.31 22.72
CA GLU A 128 -10.53 -0.33 23.69
C GLU A 128 -10.18 1.11 23.30
N THR A 129 -9.02 1.31 22.69
CA THR A 129 -8.53 2.61 22.23
C THR A 129 -9.06 2.96 20.84
N LEU A 130 -9.45 1.96 20.05
CA LEU A 130 -10.09 2.16 18.74
C LEU A 130 -11.50 2.76 18.92
N LYS A 131 -11.64 4.06 18.65
CA LYS A 131 -12.89 4.82 18.79
C LYS A 131 -13.75 4.79 17.52
#